data_AF-A0A258H948-F1
#
_entry.id   AF-A0A258H948-F1
#
_cell.length_a   1.000
_cell.length_b   1.000
_cell.length_c   1.000
_cell.angle_alpha   90.00
_cell.angle_beta   90.00
_cell.angle_gamma   90.00
#
_symmetry.space_group_name_H-M   'P 1'
#
loop_
_entity.id
_entity.type
_entity.pdbx_description
1 polymer ?
#
loop_
_entity_poly.entity_id
_entity_poly.type
_entity_poly.pdbx_seq_one_letter_code
_entity_poly.pdbx_strand_id
1 'polypeptide(L)'
;MEHGGIYVSYQPDLPQDQIEKLKKLLSEPFSNPEFQPKKIVLAPRAANKSPIELSSWRRSESLASYDQKKIEEYITRNLGKSPEPLAQ
;
A
#
# COMPACT_ATOMS: atom_id res chain seq x y z
N MET A 1 -12.58 -7.82 -3.89
CA MET A 1 -11.18 -7.80 -3.39
C MET A 1 -10.93 -9.14 -2.74
N GLU A 2 -10.97 -10.18 -3.56
CA GLU A 2 -10.69 -11.54 -3.16
C GLU A 2 -9.17 -11.68 -2.94
N HIS A 3 -8.77 -12.08 -1.73
CA HIS A 3 -7.40 -12.47 -1.32
C HIS A 3 -6.35 -11.35 -1.13
N GLY A 4 -6.35 -10.68 0.04
CA GLY A 4 -5.12 -10.07 0.59
C GLY A 4 -4.56 -8.87 -0.17
N GLY A 5 -5.43 -8.05 -0.77
CA GLY A 5 -5.02 -6.81 -1.42
C GLY A 5 -4.44 -5.79 -0.44
N ILE A 6 -3.58 -4.91 -0.96
CA ILE A 6 -3.04 -3.76 -0.26
C ILE A 6 -3.67 -2.50 -0.85
N TYR A 7 -4.25 -1.68 0.02
CA TYR A 7 -4.71 -0.34 -0.32
C TYR A 7 -3.72 0.66 0.28
N VAL A 8 -3.01 1.37 -0.58
CA VAL A 8 -2.12 2.48 -0.21
C VAL A 8 -2.82 3.78 -0.58
N SER A 9 -3.09 4.59 0.44
CA SER A 9 -3.71 5.88 0.25
C SER A 9 -2.85 7.01 0.77
N TYR A 10 -2.96 8.18 0.16
CA TYR A 10 -2.21 9.36 0.55
C TYR A 10 -3.08 10.63 0.52
N GLN A 11 -2.79 11.59 1.38
CA GLN A 11 -3.44 12.90 1.31
C GLN A 11 -3.03 13.63 0.01
N PRO A 12 -3.95 14.34 -0.66
CA PRO A 12 -3.65 15.04 -1.91
C PRO A 12 -2.62 16.17 -1.75
N ASP A 13 -2.41 16.67 -0.52
CA ASP A 13 -1.42 17.68 -0.17
C ASP A 13 -0.02 17.09 0.12
N LEU A 14 0.14 15.75 0.04
CA LEU A 14 1.45 15.12 0.20
C LEU A 14 2.45 15.73 -0.81
N PRO A 15 3.71 16.00 -0.42
CA PRO A 15 4.69 16.57 -1.34
C PRO A 15 4.80 15.78 -2.65
N GLN A 16 4.80 16.48 -3.78
CA GLN A 16 4.78 15.88 -5.12
C GLN A 16 5.88 14.83 -5.32
N ASP A 17 7.12 15.09 -4.86
CA ASP A 17 8.23 14.13 -4.91
C ASP A 17 7.88 12.80 -4.21
N GLN A 18 7.15 12.84 -3.10
CA GLN A 18 6.73 11.64 -2.39
C GLN A 18 5.59 10.91 -3.11
N ILE A 19 4.67 11.64 -3.73
CA ILE A 19 3.63 11.05 -4.59
C ILE A 19 4.28 10.32 -5.77
N GLU A 20 5.29 10.93 -6.40
CA GLU A 20 6.01 10.32 -7.51
C GLU A 20 6.77 9.07 -7.08
N LYS A 21 7.41 9.08 -5.91
CA LYS A 21 8.03 7.89 -5.32
C LYS A 21 7.02 6.77 -5.05
N LEU A 22 5.84 7.08 -4.52
CA LEU A 22 4.74 6.11 -4.34
C LEU A 22 4.29 5.51 -5.67
N LYS A 23 4.07 6.34 -6.69
CA LYS A 23 3.66 5.89 -8.03
C LYS A 23 4.74 5.00 -8.65
N LYS A 24 6.01 5.40 -8.58
CA LYS A 24 7.13 4.62 -9.11
C LYS A 24 7.30 3.26 -8.41
N LEU A 25 6.99 3.20 -7.12
CA LEU A 25 7.04 1.97 -6.34
C LEU A 25 5.83 1.06 -6.59
N LEU A 26 4.63 1.64 -6.69
CA LEU A 26 3.34 0.95 -6.55
C LEU A 26 2.41 1.09 -7.77
N SER A 27 2.89 1.57 -8.91
CA SER A 27 2.13 1.67 -10.15
C SER A 27 2.98 1.23 -11.34
N GLU A 28 2.32 0.78 -12.42
CA GLU A 28 2.99 0.32 -13.64
C GLU A 28 3.78 1.46 -14.32
N PRO A 29 5.04 1.22 -14.75
CA PRO A 29 5.86 0.02 -14.50
C PRO A 29 6.45 0.01 -13.09
N PHE A 30 6.18 -1.05 -12.32
CA PHE A 30 6.62 -1.16 -10.91
C PHE A 30 8.13 -1.27 -10.80
N SER A 31 8.69 -0.64 -9.77
CA SER A 31 10.12 -0.80 -9.45
C SER A 31 10.45 -2.16 -8.83
N ASN A 32 9.47 -2.86 -8.24
CA ASN A 32 9.68 -4.16 -7.61
C ASN A 32 8.79 -5.24 -8.29
N PRO A 33 9.37 -6.25 -8.96
CA PRO A 33 8.61 -7.30 -9.66
C PRO A 33 7.87 -8.27 -8.72
N GLU A 34 8.20 -8.30 -7.43
CA GLU A 34 7.48 -9.11 -6.43
C GLU A 34 6.10 -8.51 -6.09
N PHE A 35 5.90 -7.23 -6.41
CA PHE A 35 4.63 -6.55 -6.18
C PHE A 35 3.66 -6.97 -7.27
N GLN A 36 2.58 -7.64 -6.87
CA GLN A 36 1.54 -8.09 -7.78
C GLN A 36 0.58 -6.90 -8.06
N PRO A 37 0.69 -6.17 -9.20
CA PRO A 37 -0.13 -5.01 -9.57
C PRO A 37 -1.60 -5.13 -9.20
N LYS A 38 -2.17 -6.29 -9.57
CA LYS A 38 -3.60 -6.56 -9.48
C LYS A 38 -4.10 -6.61 -8.04
N LYS A 39 -3.19 -6.63 -7.06
CA LYS A 39 -3.47 -6.70 -5.63
C LYS A 39 -3.05 -5.45 -4.87
N ILE A 40 -2.47 -4.44 -5.53
CA ILE A 40 -2.08 -3.18 -4.88
C ILE A 40 -2.84 -2.03 -5.54
N VAL A 41 -3.55 -1.26 -4.73
CA VAL A 41 -4.27 -0.07 -5.18
C VAL A 41 -3.62 1.15 -4.54
N LEU A 42 -3.15 2.07 -5.37
CA LEU A 42 -2.65 3.38 -4.96
C LEU A 42 -3.68 4.46 -5.30
N ALA A 43 -4.17 5.21 -4.31
CA ALA A 43 -5.17 6.26 -4.56
C ALA A 43 -5.04 7.47 -3.62
N PRO A 44 -5.30 8.69 -4.09
CA PRO A 44 -5.42 9.85 -3.21
C PRO A 44 -6.67 9.74 -2.34
N ARG A 45 -6.59 10.17 -1.08
CA ARG A 45 -7.69 10.17 -0.11
C ARG A 45 -7.55 11.33 0.87
N ALA A 46 -8.34 12.39 0.66
CA ALA A 46 -8.33 13.58 1.52
C ALA A 46 -8.78 13.30 2.97
N ALA A 47 -9.65 12.30 3.16
CA ALA A 47 -10.14 11.88 4.47
C ALA A 47 -9.13 11.02 5.28
N ASN A 48 -7.87 10.93 4.82
CA ASN A 48 -6.84 10.21 5.56
C ASN A 48 -6.48 10.94 6.86
N LYS A 49 -6.31 10.17 7.93
CA LYS A 49 -5.87 10.69 9.23
C LYS A 49 -4.36 10.96 9.27
N SER A 50 -3.62 10.35 8.35
CA SER A 50 -2.18 10.53 8.21
C SER A 50 -1.80 10.79 6.75
N PRO A 51 -0.64 11.41 6.49
CA PRO A 51 -0.20 11.72 5.12
C PRO A 51 -0.22 10.50 4.19
N ILE A 52 0.16 9.33 4.68
CA ILE A 52 0.07 8.04 3.96
C ILE A 52 -0.54 6.99 4.89
N GLU A 53 -1.46 6.18 4.39
CA GLU A 53 -2.07 5.05 5.10
C GLU A 53 -2.00 3.78 4.24
N LEU A 54 -1.40 2.73 4.81
CA LEU A 54 -1.29 1.38 4.25
C LEU A 54 -2.36 0.51 4.91
N SER A 55 -3.22 -0.13 4.12
CA SER A 55 -4.33 -0.93 4.64
C SER A 55 -4.42 -2.27 3.93
N SER A 56 -4.67 -3.33 4.70
CA SER A 56 -4.95 -4.67 4.20
C SER A 56 -5.75 -5.43 5.24
N TRP A 57 -6.92 -5.93 4.87
CA TRP A 57 -7.85 -6.59 5.80
C TRP A 57 -8.09 -5.77 7.08
N ARG A 58 -7.79 -6.34 8.25
CA ARG A 58 -7.93 -5.71 9.58
C ARG A 58 -6.62 -5.07 10.07
N ARG A 59 -5.65 -4.86 9.18
CA ARG A 59 -4.37 -4.25 9.51
C ARG A 59 -4.24 -2.93 8.79
N SER A 60 -3.69 -1.94 9.49
CA SER A 60 -3.39 -0.64 8.94
C SER A 60 -2.09 -0.12 9.53
N GLU A 61 -1.33 0.64 8.75
CA GLU A 61 -0.13 1.32 9.21
C GLU A 61 -0.10 2.73 8.62
N SER A 62 0.18 3.70 9.47
CA SER A 62 0.17 5.11 9.13
C SER A 62 1.60 5.63 9.05
N LEU A 63 1.90 6.42 8.01
CA LEU A 63 3.20 7.05 7.83
C LEU A 63 3.02 8.56 7.72
N ALA A 64 3.89 9.30 8.40
CA ALA A 64 3.95 10.76 8.33
C ALA A 64 4.62 11.27 7.05
N SER A 65 5.38 10.42 6.37
CA SER A 65 6.10 10.71 5.12
C SER A 65 6.46 9.40 4.42
N TYR A 66 6.84 9.48 3.16
CA TYR A 66 7.31 8.36 2.35
C TYR A 66 8.51 7.71 3.02
N ASP A 67 8.33 6.44 3.37
CA ASP A 67 9.37 5.57 3.91
C ASP A 67 9.30 4.28 3.11
N GLN A 68 10.17 4.20 2.10
CA GLN A 68 10.17 3.07 1.17
C GLN A 68 10.27 1.74 1.92
N LYS A 69 11.20 1.63 2.86
CA LYS A 69 11.47 0.39 3.59
C LYS A 69 10.21 -0.08 4.32
N LYS A 70 9.52 0.82 5.04
CA LYS A 70 8.28 0.47 5.74
C LYS A 70 7.16 0.06 4.79
N ILE A 71 7.02 0.75 3.65
CA ILE A 71 6.01 0.42 2.64
C ILE A 71 6.28 -0.99 2.08
N GLU A 72 7.53 -1.28 1.72
CA GLU A 72 7.92 -2.60 1.21
C GLU A 72 7.72 -3.69 2.27
N GLU A 73 8.14 -3.46 3.52
CA GLU A 73 7.92 -4.40 4.63
C GLU A 73 6.42 -4.66 4.88
N TYR A 74 5.58 -3.62 4.81
CA TYR A 74 4.13 -3.76 4.94
C TYR A 74 3.53 -4.60 3.81
N ILE A 75 3.94 -4.35 2.57
CA ILE A 75 3.43 -5.07 1.41
C ILE A 75 3.88 -6.53 1.51
N THR A 76 5.17 -6.80 1.72
CA THR A 76 5.70 -8.17 1.83
C THR A 76 5.03 -8.97 2.94
N ARG A 77 4.75 -8.36 4.10
CA ARG A 77 4.12 -9.07 5.23
C ARG A 77 2.62 -9.33 5.03
N ASN A 78 1.93 -8.58 4.17
CA ASN A 78 0.46 -8.61 4.05
C ASN A 78 -0.07 -9.02 2.67
N LEU A 79 0.71 -8.88 1.61
CA LEU A 79 0.27 -9.13 0.23
C LEU A 79 -0.14 -10.60 0.08
N GLY A 80 -1.38 -10.82 -0.35
CA GLY A 80 -1.94 -12.17 -0.49
C GLY A 80 -2.15 -12.91 0.83
N LYS A 81 -2.02 -12.23 1.98
CA LYS A 81 -2.32 -12.79 3.30
C LYS A 81 -3.73 -12.41 3.70
N SER A 82 -4.61 -13.41 3.78
CA SER A 82 -5.96 -13.31 4.32
C SER A 82 -6.07 -14.23 5.53
N PRO A 83 -6.82 -13.88 6.59
CA PRO A 83 -7.08 -14.77 7.72
C PRO A 83 -8.10 -15.88 7.40
N GLU A 84 -8.16 -16.32 6.14
CA GLU A 84 -9.00 -17.46 5.78
C GLU A 84 -8.45 -18.68 6.55
N PRO A 85 -9.28 -19.41 7.32
CA PRO A 85 -8.84 -20.70 7.79
C PRO A 85 -8.45 -21.50 6.54
N LEU A 86 -7.28 -22.13 6.57
CA LEU A 86 -7.04 -23.27 5.71
C LEU A 86 -8.18 -24.23 6.05
N ALA A 87 -9.21 -24.29 5.21
CA ALA A 87 -10.23 -25.31 5.34
C ALA A 87 -9.46 -26.64 5.27
N GLN A 88 -9.41 -27.33 6.40
CA GLN A 88 -8.71 -28.59 6.59
C GLN A 88 -9.51 -29.74 5.98
#